data_AF-U6DIU9-F1
#
_entry.id   AF-U6DIU9-F1
#
_cell.length_a   1.000
_cell.length_b   1.000
_cell.length_c   1.000
_cell.angle_alpha   90.00
_cell.angle_beta   90.00
_cell.angle_gamma   90.00
#
_symmetry.space_group_name_H-M   'P 1'
#
loop_
_entity.id
_entity.type
_entity.pdbx_description
1 polymer ?
#
loop_
_entity_poly.entity_id
_entity_poly.type
_entity_poly.pdbx_seq_one_letter_code
_entity_poly.pdbx_strand_id
1 'polypeptide(L)'
;MIPFLPIFSLLLLVVVNPANANGHYDKILAHSRIRGRDQGPNVCALQQILGTKKKYFSTCRNWYQGAICGKKTTVLYECCPGYMRMEGMKGCPAVLPIDHVYGTLGIVGATTTQHYSDVSRLREEIEGKGSFTYFAPSNEAWDNLDSDIRRGLE
;
A
#
# COMPACT_ATOMS: atom_id res chain seq x y z
N MET A 1 8.97 33.36 43.23
CA MET A 1 8.06 32.95 42.13
C MET A 1 8.64 31.70 41.50
N ILE A 2 7.93 30.58 41.60
CA ILE A 2 8.46 29.23 41.41
C ILE A 2 8.31 28.85 39.92
N PRO A 3 9.41 28.70 39.14
CA PRO A 3 9.35 28.38 37.71
C PRO A 3 8.97 26.91 37.42
N PHE A 4 8.71 26.10 38.45
CA PHE A 4 8.42 24.67 38.31
C PHE A 4 6.98 24.34 37.87
N LEU A 5 6.02 25.21 38.16
CA LEU A 5 4.62 25.02 37.77
C LEU A 5 4.40 24.94 36.24
N PRO A 6 4.95 25.86 35.41
CA PRO A 6 4.77 25.76 33.96
C PRO A 6 5.47 24.54 33.36
N ILE A 7 6.63 24.15 33.91
CA ILE A 7 7.40 22.98 33.45
C ILE A 7 6.63 21.69 33.73
N PHE A 8 6.03 21.57 34.92
CA PHE A 8 5.23 20.41 35.31
C PHE A 8 3.95 20.29 34.47
N SER A 9 3.26 21.40 34.18
CA SER A 9 2.11 21.42 33.27
C SER A 9 2.48 21.03 31.84
N LEU A 10 3.64 21.48 31.34
CA LEU A 10 4.11 21.11 30.00
C LEU A 10 4.46 19.61 29.92
N LEU A 11 5.11 19.06 30.96
CA LEU A 11 5.39 17.63 31.04
C LEU A 11 4.11 16.80 31.09
N LEU A 12 3.10 17.23 31.86
CA LEU A 12 1.78 16.58 31.92
C LEU A 12 1.08 16.58 30.55
N LEU A 13 1.14 17.68 29.79
CA LEU A 13 0.57 17.74 28.44
C LEU A 13 1.22 16.72 27.49
N VAL A 14 2.54 16.52 27.58
CA VAL A 14 3.27 15.55 26.75
C VAL A 14 2.98 14.10 27.14
N VAL A 15 2.79 13.81 28.43
CA VAL A 15 2.52 12.44 28.92
C VAL A 15 1.06 12.03 28.71
N VAL A 16 0.12 12.97 28.82
CA VAL A 16 -1.32 12.67 28.76
C VAL A 16 -1.86 12.61 27.32
N ASN A 17 -1.19 13.27 26.37
CA ASN A 17 -1.48 13.16 24.93
C ASN A 17 -0.27 12.61 24.16
N PRO A 18 0.02 11.30 24.23
CA PRO A 18 0.85 10.70 23.21
C PRO A 18 0.07 10.84 21.89
N ALA A 19 0.48 11.79 21.05
CA ALA A 19 -0.05 11.92 19.71
C ALA A 19 0.17 10.58 19.02
N ASN A 20 -0.91 9.81 18.82
CA ASN A 20 -0.82 8.51 18.16
C ASN A 20 -0.55 8.77 16.67
N ALA A 21 0.72 8.94 16.33
CA ALA A 21 1.23 9.38 15.03
C ALA A 21 1.02 8.35 13.90
N ASN A 22 0.51 7.15 14.20
CA ASN A 22 0.23 6.16 13.16
C ASN A 22 -0.93 6.64 12.28
N GLY A 23 -0.64 6.77 10.98
CA GLY A 23 -1.63 7.13 9.99
C GLY A 23 -2.79 6.13 9.95
N HIS A 24 -3.93 6.57 9.41
CA HIS A 24 -5.09 5.69 9.24
C HIS A 24 -4.74 4.43 8.41
N TYR A 25 -3.91 4.61 7.39
CA TYR A 25 -3.40 3.52 6.57
C TYR A 25 -2.56 2.51 7.38
N ASP A 26 -1.64 2.99 8.22
CA ASP A 26 -0.79 2.13 9.05
C ASP A 26 -1.61 1.29 10.02
N LYS A 27 -2.68 1.86 10.59
CA LYS A 27 -3.60 1.13 11.47
C LYS A 27 -4.32 0.01 10.73
N ILE A 28 -4.81 0.28 9.51
CA ILE A 28 -5.46 -0.74 8.69
C ILE A 28 -4.46 -1.84 8.31
N LEU A 29 -3.25 -1.46 7.90
CA LEU A 29 -2.23 -2.40 7.48
C LEU A 29 -1.73 -3.27 8.65
N ALA A 30 -1.59 -2.69 9.84
CA ALA A 30 -1.24 -3.42 11.06
C ALA A 30 -2.29 -4.51 11.38
N HIS A 31 -3.58 -4.20 11.31
CA HIS A 31 -4.63 -5.20 11.51
C HIS A 31 -4.65 -6.27 10.42
N SER A 32 -4.36 -5.90 9.17
CA SER A 32 -4.23 -6.86 8.08
C SER A 32 -3.06 -7.84 8.31
N ARG A 33 -1.92 -7.35 8.80
CA ARG A 33 -0.76 -8.18 9.20
C ARG A 33 -1.10 -9.13 10.34
N ILE A 34 -1.81 -8.66 11.37
CA ILE A 34 -2.23 -9.50 12.49
C ILE A 34 -3.09 -10.68 12.00
N ARG A 35 -4.02 -10.43 11.07
CA ARG A 35 -4.87 -11.49 10.48
C ARG A 35 -4.11 -12.44 9.54
N GLY A 36 -3.05 -11.95 8.90
CA GLY A 36 -2.19 -12.74 8.00
C GLY A 36 -1.08 -13.51 8.71
N ARG A 37 -0.88 -13.29 10.02
CA ARG A 37 0.28 -13.78 10.79
C ARG A 37 0.51 -15.29 10.67
N ASP A 38 -0.57 -16.08 10.63
CA ASP A 38 -0.48 -17.55 10.57
C ASP A 38 0.05 -18.05 9.22
N GLN A 39 -0.09 -17.24 8.17
CA GLN A 39 0.42 -17.54 6.83
C GLN A 39 1.92 -17.29 6.68
N GLY A 40 2.53 -16.56 7.62
CA GLY A 40 3.97 -16.31 7.67
C GLY A 40 4.31 -14.83 7.90
N PRO A 41 5.62 -14.51 7.99
CA PRO A 41 6.08 -13.15 8.17
C PRO A 41 5.63 -12.25 7.01
N ASN A 42 5.25 -11.02 7.32
CA ASN A 42 4.88 -9.97 6.36
C ASN A 42 3.78 -10.38 5.35
N VAL A 43 2.89 -11.28 5.75
CA VAL A 43 1.67 -11.60 5.00
C VAL A 43 0.52 -10.73 5.52
N CYS A 44 -0.25 -10.19 4.60
CA CYS A 44 -1.41 -9.36 4.83
C CYS A 44 -2.67 -10.10 4.38
N ALA A 45 -3.75 -9.97 5.16
CA ALA A 45 -5.06 -10.48 4.80
C ALA A 45 -5.93 -9.38 4.16
N LEU A 46 -6.46 -9.65 2.97
CA LEU A 46 -7.30 -8.73 2.18
C LEU A 46 -8.68 -9.36 1.96
N GLN A 47 -9.73 -8.53 1.86
CA GLN A 47 -11.05 -9.00 1.42
C GLN A 47 -11.22 -8.76 -0.07
N GLN A 48 -11.64 -9.78 -0.81
CA GLN A 48 -12.03 -9.68 -2.21
C GLN A 48 -13.54 -9.85 -2.35
N ILE A 49 -14.21 -8.98 -3.10
CA ILE A 49 -15.64 -9.11 -3.36
C ILE A 49 -15.88 -10.28 -4.33
N LEU A 50 -16.74 -11.23 -3.96
CA LEU A 50 -17.08 -12.40 -4.77
C LEU A 50 -17.54 -11.99 -6.18
N GLY A 51 -17.02 -12.68 -7.19
CA GLY A 51 -17.30 -12.39 -8.60
C GLY A 51 -16.59 -11.15 -9.15
N THR A 52 -15.66 -10.53 -8.42
CA THR A 52 -14.88 -9.38 -8.89
C THR A 52 -13.41 -9.54 -8.56
N LYS A 53 -12.54 -8.74 -9.18
CA LYS A 53 -11.11 -8.62 -8.83
C LYS A 53 -10.82 -7.55 -7.76
N LYS A 54 -11.84 -6.91 -7.19
CA LYS A 54 -11.67 -5.78 -6.25
C LYS A 54 -11.24 -6.29 -4.87
N LYS A 55 -10.04 -5.88 -4.43
CA LYS A 55 -9.41 -6.27 -3.16
C LYS A 55 -9.34 -5.05 -2.22
N TYR A 56 -9.53 -5.28 -0.93
CA TYR A 56 -9.58 -4.22 0.07
C TYR A 56 -8.84 -4.61 1.34
N PHE A 57 -8.03 -3.68 1.84
CA PHE A 57 -7.63 -3.65 3.24
C PHE A 57 -8.79 -3.05 4.05
N SER A 58 -9.57 -3.90 4.71
CA SER A 58 -10.76 -3.47 5.44
C SER A 58 -10.49 -3.20 6.91
N THR A 59 -11.21 -2.21 7.44
CA THR A 59 -11.25 -1.90 8.87
C THR A 59 -11.82 -3.08 9.66
N CYS A 60 -11.56 -3.16 10.97
CA CYS A 60 -12.10 -4.23 11.81
C CYS A 60 -13.63 -4.34 11.73
N ARG A 61 -14.34 -3.21 11.72
CA ARG A 61 -15.80 -3.18 11.59
C ARG A 61 -16.27 -3.84 10.29
N ASN A 62 -15.67 -3.48 9.16
CA ASN A 62 -16.06 -4.02 7.86
C ASN A 62 -15.59 -5.47 7.67
N TRP A 63 -14.46 -5.85 8.28
CA TRP A 63 -13.94 -7.21 8.23
C TRP A 63 -14.96 -8.22 8.77
N TYR A 64 -15.50 -7.97 9.97
CA TYR A 64 -16.47 -8.86 10.62
C TYR A 64 -17.84 -8.91 9.93
N GLN A 65 -18.20 -7.89 9.12
CA GLN A 65 -19.41 -7.95 8.32
C GLN A 65 -19.34 -9.02 7.22
N GLY A 66 -18.13 -9.40 6.77
CA GLY A 66 -17.94 -10.40 5.71
C GLY A 66 -18.59 -10.03 4.37
N ALA A 67 -18.89 -8.75 4.19
CA ALA A 67 -19.52 -8.21 3.00
C ALA A 67 -19.06 -6.77 2.76
N ILE A 68 -18.91 -6.38 1.49
CA ILE A 68 -18.63 -5.02 1.07
C ILE A 68 -19.68 -4.65 0.02
N CYS A 69 -20.37 -3.52 0.22
CA CYS A 69 -21.47 -3.09 -0.64
C CYS A 69 -22.58 -4.16 -0.80
N GLY A 70 -22.91 -4.88 0.29
CA GLY A 70 -23.93 -5.94 0.29
C GLY A 70 -23.49 -7.26 -0.38
N LYS A 71 -22.31 -7.29 -1.02
CA LYS A 71 -21.77 -8.50 -1.64
C LYS A 71 -20.82 -9.20 -0.68
N LYS A 72 -20.96 -10.52 -0.55
CA LYS A 72 -20.07 -11.36 0.27
C LYS A 72 -18.62 -11.28 -0.23
N THR A 73 -17.68 -11.40 0.70
CA THR A 73 -16.25 -11.34 0.41
C THR A 73 -15.54 -12.64 0.78
N THR A 74 -14.44 -12.92 0.10
CA THR A 74 -13.47 -13.96 0.44
C THR A 74 -12.21 -13.34 1.00
N VAL A 75 -11.49 -14.06 1.86
CA VAL A 75 -10.20 -13.63 2.39
C VAL A 75 -9.09 -14.12 1.46
N LEU A 76 -8.21 -13.21 1.06
CA LEU A 76 -6.97 -13.48 0.36
C LEU A 76 -5.77 -13.17 1.24
N TYR A 77 -4.69 -13.91 1.04
CA TYR A 77 -3.42 -13.70 1.72
C TYR A 77 -2.31 -13.37 0.72
N GLU A 78 -1.77 -12.17 0.82
CA GLU A 78 -0.74 -11.64 -0.08
C GLU A 78 0.39 -11.01 0.72
N CYS A 79 1.55 -10.79 0.08
CA CYS A 79 2.61 -10.05 0.74
C CYS A 79 2.14 -8.64 1.06
N CYS A 80 2.48 -8.17 2.25
CA CYS A 80 2.27 -6.77 2.60
C CYS A 80 3.11 -5.86 1.68
N PRO A 81 2.67 -4.60 1.47
CA PRO A 81 3.43 -3.63 0.68
C PRO A 81 4.89 -3.54 1.17
N GLY A 82 5.84 -3.63 0.24
CA GLY A 82 7.26 -3.61 0.55
C GLY A 82 7.90 -4.99 0.79
N TYR A 83 7.15 -6.10 0.71
CA TYR A 83 7.67 -7.45 0.94
C TYR A 83 7.39 -8.39 -0.22
N MET A 84 8.23 -9.41 -0.36
CA MET A 84 8.11 -10.44 -1.39
C MET A 84 8.38 -11.84 -0.84
N ARG A 85 7.89 -12.84 -1.58
CA ARG A 85 8.16 -14.25 -1.30
C ARG A 85 9.59 -14.60 -1.70
N MET A 86 10.17 -15.57 -1.00
CA MET A 86 11.41 -16.24 -1.40
C MET A 86 11.13 -17.73 -1.57
N GLU A 87 11.80 -18.35 -2.54
CA GLU A 87 11.65 -19.77 -2.81
C GLU A 87 12.02 -20.61 -1.58
N GLY A 88 11.21 -21.64 -1.29
CA GLY A 88 11.39 -22.52 -0.13
C GLY A 88 11.06 -21.89 1.24
N MET A 89 10.63 -20.62 1.31
CA MET A 89 10.31 -19.96 2.58
C MET A 89 8.81 -19.66 2.73
N LYS A 90 8.32 -19.73 3.97
CA LYS A 90 6.94 -19.40 4.33
C LYS A 90 6.74 -17.88 4.41
N GLY A 91 5.62 -17.39 3.90
CA GLY A 91 5.25 -15.97 3.94
C GLY A 91 6.07 -15.11 2.99
N CYS A 92 6.41 -13.90 3.44
CA CYS A 92 7.12 -12.88 2.64
C CYS A 92 8.34 -12.34 3.41
N PRO A 93 9.39 -13.17 3.57
CA PRO A 93 10.55 -12.83 4.40
C PRO A 93 11.46 -11.75 3.78
N ALA A 94 11.43 -11.58 2.45
CA ALA A 94 12.26 -10.59 1.77
C ALA A 94 11.56 -9.23 1.70
N VAL A 95 12.38 -8.18 1.77
CA VAL A 95 11.96 -6.79 1.53
C VAL A 95 12.22 -6.47 0.07
N LEU A 96 11.29 -5.74 -0.56
CA LEU A 96 11.48 -5.24 -1.92
C LEU A 96 12.67 -4.28 -1.94
N PRO A 97 13.62 -4.44 -2.88
CA PRO A 97 14.71 -3.50 -3.00
C PRO A 97 14.14 -2.11 -3.29
N ILE A 98 14.70 -1.09 -2.63
CA ILE A 98 14.40 0.29 -3.00
C ILE A 98 15.07 0.59 -4.33
N ASP A 99 14.35 1.28 -5.19
CA ASP A 99 14.81 1.69 -6.50
C ASP A 99 14.30 3.11 -6.79
N HIS A 100 14.77 3.72 -7.87
CA HIS A 100 14.16 4.94 -8.39
C HIS A 100 12.69 4.68 -8.80
N VAL A 101 11.93 5.75 -9.03
CA VAL A 101 10.48 5.64 -9.27
C VAL A 101 10.19 4.79 -10.50
N TYR A 102 10.96 4.95 -11.59
CA TYR A 102 10.82 4.10 -12.79
C TYR A 102 11.01 2.60 -12.51
N GLY A 103 12.04 2.21 -11.77
CA GLY A 103 12.31 0.81 -11.44
C GLY A 103 11.25 0.25 -10.50
N THR A 104 10.77 1.08 -9.58
CA THR A 104 9.65 0.75 -8.67
C THR A 104 8.38 0.41 -9.44
N LEU A 105 8.10 1.01 -10.60
CA LEU A 105 6.95 0.63 -11.45
C LEU A 105 7.00 -0.85 -11.85
N GLY A 106 8.18 -1.35 -12.22
CA GLY A 106 8.38 -2.77 -12.53
C GLY A 106 8.23 -3.65 -11.29
N ILE A 107 8.78 -3.21 -10.15
CA ILE A 107 8.70 -3.94 -8.87
C ILE A 107 7.24 -4.11 -8.41
N VAL A 108 6.38 -3.09 -8.57
CA VAL A 108 4.96 -3.15 -8.22
C VAL A 108 4.09 -3.77 -9.34
N GLY A 109 4.70 -4.21 -10.44
CA GLY A 109 4.01 -4.86 -11.57
C GLY A 109 3.23 -3.92 -12.49
N ALA A 110 3.45 -2.60 -12.40
CA ALA A 110 2.83 -1.58 -13.26
C ALA A 110 3.58 -1.43 -14.59
N THR A 111 3.81 -2.54 -15.29
CA THR A 111 4.65 -2.62 -16.49
C THR A 111 4.15 -1.74 -17.64
N THR A 112 2.83 -1.59 -17.80
CA THR A 112 2.26 -0.72 -18.84
C THR A 112 2.55 0.76 -18.55
N THR A 113 2.42 1.17 -17.29
CA THR A 113 2.80 2.52 -16.86
C THR A 113 4.31 2.74 -17.05
N GLN A 114 5.13 1.76 -16.69
CA GLN A 114 6.58 1.80 -16.91
C GLN A 114 6.92 2.00 -18.38
N HIS A 115 6.26 1.30 -19.30
CA HIS A 115 6.44 1.47 -20.73
C HIS A 115 6.04 2.88 -21.21
N TYR A 116 4.87 3.38 -20.81
CA TYR A 116 4.45 4.74 -21.18
C TYR A 116 5.38 5.82 -20.60
N SER A 117 5.94 5.62 -19.42
CA SER A 117 6.96 6.53 -18.86
C SER A 117 8.27 6.52 -19.68
N ASP A 118 8.62 5.40 -20.30
CA ASP A 118 9.81 5.27 -21.15
C ASP A 118 9.62 6.00 -22.49
N VAL A 119 8.52 5.70 -23.21
CA VAL A 119 8.26 6.30 -24.54
C VAL A 119 7.97 7.80 -24.48
N SER A 120 7.43 8.30 -23.37
CA SER A 120 7.18 9.74 -23.14
C SER A 120 8.42 10.51 -22.67
N ARG A 121 9.58 9.85 -22.53
CA ARG A 121 10.83 10.40 -21.97
C ARG A 121 10.72 10.88 -20.52
N LEU A 122 9.67 10.50 -19.80
CA LEU A 122 9.53 10.78 -18.37
C LEU A 122 10.52 9.96 -17.53
N ARG A 123 10.97 8.81 -18.04
CA ARG A 123 11.94 7.93 -17.39
C ARG A 123 13.15 8.68 -16.84
N GLU A 124 13.80 9.49 -17.67
CA GLU A 124 15.03 10.21 -17.27
C GLU A 124 14.81 11.14 -16.06
N GLU A 125 13.62 11.74 -15.96
CA GLU A 125 13.24 12.61 -14.85
C GLU A 125 13.01 11.81 -13.56
N ILE A 126 12.24 10.72 -13.65
CA ILE A 126 11.84 9.92 -12.48
C ILE A 126 12.90 8.88 -12.05
N GLU A 127 13.95 8.69 -12.86
CA GLU A 127 15.23 8.07 -12.47
C GLU A 127 16.20 9.09 -11.84
N GLY A 128 16.04 10.36 -12.21
CA GLY A 128 16.92 11.45 -11.82
C GLY A 128 16.73 11.93 -10.38
N LYS A 129 17.40 13.06 -10.08
CA LYS A 129 17.31 13.69 -8.76
C LYS A 129 15.97 14.38 -8.60
N GLY A 130 15.27 14.08 -7.51
CA GLY A 130 14.00 14.69 -7.18
C GLY A 130 13.26 13.88 -6.12
N SER A 131 12.11 14.36 -5.70
CA SER A 131 11.19 13.60 -4.87
C SER A 131 9.83 13.62 -5.55
N PHE A 132 9.39 12.45 -6.02
CA PHE A 132 8.18 12.31 -6.81
C PHE A 132 7.22 11.35 -6.13
N THR A 133 5.93 11.63 -6.28
CA THR A 133 4.86 10.68 -5.96
C THR A 133 4.14 10.34 -7.25
N TYR A 134 4.22 9.08 -7.68
CA TYR A 134 3.65 8.65 -8.96
C TYR A 134 2.44 7.75 -8.71
N PHE A 135 1.25 8.23 -9.08
CA PHE A 135 0.03 7.43 -9.12
C PHE A 135 0.01 6.56 -10.37
N ALA A 136 0.64 5.39 -10.31
CA ALA A 136 0.76 4.46 -11.42
C ALA A 136 -0.52 3.63 -11.62
N PRO A 137 -1.23 3.74 -12.75
CA PRO A 137 -2.30 2.79 -13.09
C PRO A 137 -1.75 1.36 -13.18
N SER A 138 -2.57 0.38 -12.79
CA SER A 138 -2.23 -1.04 -13.02
C SER A 138 -2.38 -1.40 -14.50
N ASN A 139 -1.87 -2.57 -14.89
CA ASN A 139 -2.04 -3.07 -16.26
C ASN A 139 -3.53 -3.21 -16.61
N GLU A 140 -4.34 -3.74 -15.70
CA GLU A 140 -5.79 -3.84 -15.91
C GLU A 140 -6.46 -2.46 -16.02
N ALA A 141 -5.93 -1.43 -15.36
CA ALA A 141 -6.48 -0.08 -15.49
C ALA A 141 -6.25 0.47 -16.90
N TRP A 142 -5.09 0.23 -17.50
CA TRP A 142 -4.79 0.56 -18.90
C TRP A 142 -5.62 -0.26 -19.89
N ASP A 143 -5.88 -1.53 -19.59
CA ASP A 143 -6.71 -2.39 -20.44
C ASP A 143 -8.20 -1.99 -20.44
N ASN A 144 -8.64 -1.29 -19.40
CA ASN A 144 -10.00 -0.75 -19.30
C ASN A 144 -10.14 0.66 -19.91
N LEU A 145 -9.04 1.27 -20.37
CA LEU A 145 -9.10 2.57 -21.04
C LEU A 145 -9.72 2.39 -22.44
N ASP A 146 -10.49 3.39 -22.87
CA ASP A 146 -11.02 3.43 -24.24
C ASP A 146 -9.91 3.26 -25.28
N SER A 147 -10.14 2.41 -26.29
CA SER A 147 -9.11 2.03 -27.26
C SER A 147 -8.67 3.19 -28.15
N ASP A 148 -9.55 4.16 -28.42
CA ASP A 148 -9.21 5.32 -29.24
C ASP A 148 -8.32 6.27 -28.43
N ILE A 149 -8.66 6.46 -27.15
CA ILE A 149 -7.84 7.25 -26.23
C ILE A 149 -6.47 6.59 -26.03
N ARG A 150 -6.43 5.27 -25.78
CA ARG A 150 -5.17 4.55 -25.51
C ARG A 150 -4.21 4.60 -26.70
N ARG A 151 -4.72 4.44 -27.93
CA ARG A 151 -3.91 4.57 -29.15
C ARG A 151 -3.38 5.98 -29.38
N GLY A 152 -4.09 7.01 -28.91
CA GLY A 152 -3.62 8.39 -29.00
C GLY A 152 -2.44 8.72 -28.06
N LEU A 153 -2.03 7.79 -27.19
CA LEU A 153 -0.89 7.94 -26.28
C LEU A 153 0.39 7.26 -26.79
N GLU A 154 0.30 6.49 -27.89
CA GLU A 154 1.42 5.87 -28.59
C GLU A 154 1.99 6.81 -29.66
#